data_AF-A0A7D7PT91-F1
#
_entry.id   AF-A0A7D7PT91-F1
#
_cell.length_a   1.000
_cell.length_b   1.000
_cell.length_c   1.000
_cell.angle_alpha   90.00
_cell.angle_beta   90.00
_cell.angle_gamma   90.00
#
_symmetry.space_group_name_H-M   'P 1'
#
loop_
_entity.id
_entity.type
_entity.pdbx_description
1 polymer ?
#
loop_
_entity_poly.entity_id
_entity_poly.type
_entity_poly.pdbx_seq_one_letter_code
_entity_poly.pdbx_strand_id
1 'polypeptide(L)'
;MTVTHTVRTYSSKEELPREEQLAHKLAAVATDPVAVEPEVVEMVVNRIIDNASVAIASLNRGPIVSARSQALCHRVVPGGGFTGQGSLLYGAPEGDAAVSPEWAAWANGVAVRELDYHDTFLSAEYSHPGDNIPPILAVAQHVGSTGEDLIRGIAAGYEIQVDLVKGICLHEHKIDHIAHIGPSASAGIGALLGLDTETVFQAIGQALHTTTQTRQSRKGEISTWKAHAPAFAGKMAVEAVDRAMRGQTSPTPIYEGEDGVIAWLLSGPEARYEVALPAPGEAKRAILDTYTKEHSAEYQAQAWIDLARKLHREHPELADPANVASVLIKTSHHTHYVIGSGANDPQKYDPTASRETLDHSIPYIFTVALQDGAWHHVDSYAPERAARPDTVELWHKVTTQEDPEWTRRYHSLDISEKAFGGSVEITLTDGTVITDQIAVADAHPLGARPFAREQYITKFRTLAEGLVAPEEIERFLDTVQRLPELKAGELGQLNIAAAVELEKSPKGIF
;
A
#
# COMPACT_ATOMS: atom_id res chain seq x y z
N MET A 1 -23.93 2.43 8.17
CA MET A 1 -24.32 3.71 7.51
C MET A 1 -23.14 4.67 7.61
N THR A 2 -22.97 5.58 6.66
CA THR A 2 -21.94 6.62 6.70
C THR A 2 -22.56 8.00 6.89
N VAL A 3 -21.85 8.91 7.53
CA VAL A 3 -22.17 10.33 7.67
C VAL A 3 -21.13 11.13 6.89
N THR A 4 -21.58 11.98 5.98
CA THR A 4 -20.71 12.87 5.23
C THR A 4 -20.47 14.17 6.01
N HIS A 5 -19.21 14.53 6.16
CA HIS A 5 -18.78 15.75 6.84
C HIS A 5 -18.15 16.72 5.85
N THR A 6 -18.72 17.92 5.76
CA THR A 6 -18.11 19.04 5.03
C THR A 6 -16.98 19.63 5.87
N VAL A 7 -15.78 19.68 5.30
CA VAL A 7 -14.55 20.19 5.93
C VAL A 7 -14.09 21.41 5.16
N ARG A 8 -13.94 22.55 5.84
CA ARG A 8 -13.54 23.84 5.25
C ARG A 8 -12.59 24.58 6.18
N THR A 9 -11.94 25.61 5.67
CA THR A 9 -11.16 26.54 6.51
C THR A 9 -12.07 27.43 7.36
N TYR A 10 -11.62 27.75 8.58
CA TYR A 10 -12.22 28.68 9.54
C TYR A 10 -11.16 29.72 9.92
N SER A 11 -11.55 31.00 9.90
CA SER A 11 -10.67 32.05 10.40
C SER A 11 -10.48 31.94 11.92
N SER A 12 -9.38 32.48 12.47
CA SER A 12 -9.14 32.51 13.92
C SER A 12 -10.20 33.25 14.74
N LYS A 13 -11.12 33.96 14.08
CA LYS A 13 -12.27 34.65 14.71
C LYS A 13 -13.53 33.79 14.75
N GLU A 14 -13.60 32.73 13.97
CA GLU A 14 -14.71 31.78 13.98
C GLU A 14 -14.42 30.67 14.99
N GLU A 15 -15.39 30.38 15.86
CA GLU A 15 -15.30 29.25 16.78
C GLU A 15 -15.69 27.96 16.06
N LEU A 16 -14.75 27.02 15.95
CA LEU A 16 -15.01 25.65 15.51
C LEU A 16 -14.91 24.72 16.73
N PRO A 17 -16.03 24.20 17.25
CA PRO A 17 -16.02 23.24 18.35
C PRO A 17 -15.11 22.05 18.03
N ARG A 18 -14.44 21.51 19.05
CA ARG A 18 -13.46 20.43 18.86
C ARG A 18 -14.10 19.21 18.21
N GLU A 19 -15.30 18.87 18.65
CA GLU A 19 -16.09 17.74 18.17
C GLU A 19 -16.49 17.87 16.69
N GLU A 20 -16.48 19.10 16.17
CA GLU A 20 -16.76 19.39 14.76
C GLU A 20 -15.50 19.31 13.87
N GLN A 21 -14.31 19.26 14.45
CA GLN A 21 -13.06 19.13 13.70
C GLN A 21 -12.91 17.72 13.14
N LEU A 22 -12.46 17.60 11.88
CA LEU A 22 -12.23 16.34 11.20
C LEU A 22 -11.29 15.45 12.00
N ALA A 23 -10.18 15.97 12.50
CA ALA A 23 -9.24 15.18 13.32
C ALA A 23 -9.91 14.55 14.55
N HIS A 24 -10.86 15.25 15.19
CA HIS A 24 -11.61 14.70 16.32
C HIS A 24 -12.65 13.67 15.86
N LYS A 25 -13.32 13.90 14.72
CA LYS A 25 -14.24 12.93 14.10
C LYS A 25 -13.53 11.63 13.73
N LEU A 26 -12.32 11.71 13.15
CA LEU A 26 -11.46 10.55 12.88
C LEU A 26 -11.07 9.82 14.17
N ALA A 27 -10.68 10.56 15.21
CA ALA A 27 -10.37 9.99 16.52
C ALA A 27 -11.59 9.27 17.12
N ALA A 28 -12.79 9.86 17.02
CA ALA A 28 -14.02 9.28 17.52
C ALA A 28 -14.39 7.99 16.78
N VAL A 29 -14.21 7.92 15.46
CA VAL A 29 -14.36 6.67 14.70
C VAL A 29 -13.39 5.62 15.22
N ALA A 30 -12.12 5.98 15.42
CA ALA A 30 -11.09 5.04 15.87
C ALA A 30 -11.35 4.48 17.27
N THR A 31 -11.84 5.32 18.20
CA THR A 31 -12.11 4.95 19.60
C THR A 31 -13.51 4.37 19.84
N ASP A 32 -14.38 4.37 18.83
CA ASP A 32 -15.71 3.75 18.90
C ASP A 32 -15.59 2.24 19.15
N PRO A 33 -16.11 1.70 20.29
CA PRO A 33 -15.88 0.32 20.74
C PRO A 33 -16.71 -0.74 19.97
N VAL A 34 -17.04 -0.48 18.71
CA VAL A 34 -17.75 -1.41 17.84
C VAL A 34 -16.87 -2.64 17.57
N ALA A 35 -17.48 -3.83 17.69
CA ALA A 35 -16.81 -5.08 17.40
C ALA A 35 -16.38 -5.16 15.92
N VAL A 36 -15.20 -5.73 15.68
CA VAL A 36 -14.71 -6.00 14.33
C VAL A 36 -15.46 -7.21 13.77
N GLU A 37 -16.01 -7.06 12.57
CA GLU A 37 -16.81 -8.12 11.95
C GLU A 37 -15.92 -9.27 11.43
N PRO A 38 -16.45 -10.52 11.38
CA PRO A 38 -15.65 -11.69 10.97
C PRO A 38 -14.97 -11.55 9.61
N GLU A 39 -15.62 -10.94 8.61
CA GLU A 39 -15.02 -10.72 7.29
C GLU A 39 -13.86 -9.72 7.31
N VAL A 40 -13.95 -8.70 8.18
CA VAL A 40 -12.87 -7.73 8.43
C VAL A 40 -11.70 -8.42 9.13
N VAL A 41 -11.99 -9.28 10.11
CA VAL A 41 -10.97 -10.11 10.78
C VAL A 41 -10.22 -10.96 9.74
N GLU A 42 -10.94 -11.70 8.89
CA GLU A 42 -10.34 -12.52 7.84
C GLU A 42 -9.45 -11.71 6.90
N MET A 43 -9.90 -10.51 6.51
CA MET A 43 -9.11 -9.65 5.65
C MET A 43 -7.87 -9.08 6.37
N VAL A 44 -7.95 -8.71 7.65
CA VAL A 44 -6.77 -8.31 8.43
C VAL A 44 -5.70 -9.40 8.40
N VAL A 45 -6.10 -10.65 8.60
CA VAL A 45 -5.16 -11.77 8.55
C VAL A 45 -4.54 -11.91 7.15
N ASN A 46 -5.34 -11.80 6.10
CA ASN A 46 -4.85 -11.80 4.72
C ASN A 46 -3.83 -10.68 4.46
N ARG A 47 -4.06 -9.46 4.98
CA ARG A 47 -3.14 -8.32 4.80
C ARG A 47 -1.83 -8.48 5.57
N ILE A 48 -1.85 -9.14 6.73
CA ILE A 48 -0.61 -9.48 7.44
C ILE A 48 0.21 -10.49 6.63
N ILE A 49 -0.43 -11.52 6.05
CA ILE A 49 0.24 -12.47 5.14
C ILE A 49 0.82 -11.73 3.94
N ASP A 50 0.06 -10.82 3.32
CA ASP A 50 0.49 -10.05 2.15
C ASP A 50 1.72 -9.17 2.46
N ASN A 51 1.67 -8.40 3.55
CA ASN A 51 2.78 -7.57 3.99
C ASN A 51 4.03 -8.39 4.30
N ALA A 52 3.87 -9.51 5.01
CA ALA A 52 4.96 -10.43 5.30
C ALA A 52 5.61 -10.98 4.01
N SER A 53 4.79 -11.34 3.01
CA SER A 53 5.26 -11.81 1.70
C SER A 53 6.18 -10.80 1.04
N VAL A 54 5.75 -9.54 0.99
CA VAL A 54 6.48 -8.46 0.32
C VAL A 54 7.74 -8.07 1.10
N ALA A 55 7.66 -8.04 2.43
CA ALA A 55 8.81 -7.78 3.29
C ALA A 55 9.91 -8.84 3.11
N ILE A 56 9.53 -10.13 3.07
CA ILE A 56 10.47 -11.25 2.89
C ILE A 56 11.12 -11.22 1.50
N ALA A 57 10.36 -10.98 0.44
CA ALA A 57 10.93 -10.87 -0.91
C ALA A 57 11.91 -9.70 -1.10
N SER A 58 11.99 -8.75 -0.16
CA SER A 58 12.81 -7.54 -0.27
C SER A 58 14.00 -7.48 0.68
N LEU A 59 14.26 -8.53 1.47
CA LEU A 59 15.18 -8.52 2.63
C LEU A 59 16.58 -7.95 2.37
N ASN A 60 17.16 -8.23 1.21
CA ASN A 60 18.52 -7.80 0.85
C ASN A 60 18.54 -6.65 -0.16
N ARG A 61 17.40 -6.01 -0.45
CA ARG A 61 17.40 -4.77 -1.24
C ARG A 61 17.99 -3.63 -0.39
N GLY A 62 18.78 -2.77 -1.03
CA GLY A 62 19.55 -1.70 -0.35
C GLY A 62 18.75 -0.85 0.65
N PRO A 63 17.52 -0.42 0.36
CA PRO A 63 16.69 0.34 1.30
C PRO A 63 16.40 -0.42 2.61
N ILE A 64 16.09 -1.71 2.53
CA ILE A 64 15.81 -2.57 3.69
C ILE A 64 17.08 -2.80 4.48
N VAL A 65 18.20 -3.08 3.80
CA VAL A 65 19.51 -3.27 4.45
C VAL A 65 19.87 -2.04 5.28
N SER A 66 19.68 -0.84 4.73
CA SER A 66 19.88 0.42 5.43
C SER A 66 18.92 0.60 6.61
N ALA A 67 17.62 0.45 6.40
CA ALA A 67 16.60 0.68 7.42
C ALA A 67 16.71 -0.32 8.59
N ARG A 68 16.97 -1.59 8.29
CA ARG A 68 17.27 -2.64 9.28
C ARG A 68 18.51 -2.28 10.09
N SER A 69 19.59 -1.84 9.44
CA SER A 69 20.79 -1.43 10.18
C SER A 69 20.54 -0.25 11.11
N GLN A 70 19.75 0.75 10.69
CA GLN A 70 19.39 1.87 11.54
C GLN A 70 18.59 1.39 12.76
N ALA A 71 17.58 0.54 12.54
CA ALA A 71 16.76 0.01 13.63
C ALA A 71 17.58 -0.81 14.63
N LEU A 72 18.54 -1.61 14.15
CA LEU A 72 19.43 -2.41 15.01
C LEU A 72 20.38 -1.57 15.87
N CYS A 73 20.54 -0.26 15.64
CA CYS A 73 21.23 0.65 16.55
C CYS A 73 20.37 1.07 17.76
N HIS A 74 19.07 0.80 17.73
CA HIS A 74 18.09 1.16 18.75
C HIS A 74 17.51 -0.08 19.45
N ARG A 75 18.40 -1.03 19.82
CA ARG A 75 18.01 -2.26 20.53
C ARG A 75 17.44 -1.93 21.92
N VAL A 76 16.31 -2.55 22.25
CA VAL A 76 15.74 -2.54 23.60
C VAL A 76 16.53 -3.52 24.45
N VAL A 77 17.20 -3.00 25.48
CA VAL A 77 17.97 -3.79 26.43
C VAL A 77 17.21 -3.84 27.77
N PRO A 78 17.03 -5.03 28.38
CA PRO A 78 16.45 -5.14 29.71
C PRO A 78 17.19 -4.24 30.71
N GLY A 79 16.45 -3.40 31.44
CA GLY A 79 17.03 -2.43 32.39
C GLY A 79 17.57 -1.14 31.75
N GLY A 80 17.47 -0.96 30.43
CA GLY A 80 17.92 0.22 29.68
C GLY A 80 16.94 1.41 29.67
N GLY A 81 15.94 1.43 30.56
CA GLY A 81 14.95 2.52 30.65
C GLY A 81 13.69 2.38 29.78
N PHE A 82 13.58 1.29 29.01
CA PHE A 82 12.35 0.95 28.26
C PHE A 82 11.35 0.19 29.14
N THR A 83 10.05 0.43 28.94
CA THR A 83 8.95 -0.18 29.71
C THR A 83 8.22 -1.31 28.97
N GLY A 84 8.72 -1.76 27.82
CA GLY A 84 8.08 -2.76 26.96
C GLY A 84 9.04 -3.84 26.45
N GLN A 85 8.48 -4.79 25.70
CA GLN A 85 9.19 -5.96 25.17
C GLN A 85 10.08 -5.62 23.95
N GLY A 86 9.88 -4.44 23.36
CA GLY A 86 10.42 -4.10 22.05
C GLY A 86 9.68 -4.81 20.93
N SER A 87 10.15 -4.59 19.70
CA SER A 87 9.46 -5.04 18.48
C SER A 87 10.46 -5.72 17.55
N LEU A 88 9.98 -6.70 16.77
CA LEU A 88 10.85 -7.55 15.94
C LEU A 88 10.91 -7.04 14.49
N LEU A 89 11.97 -7.41 13.78
CA LEU A 89 12.22 -7.03 12.39
C LEU A 89 12.05 -8.23 11.46
N TYR A 90 11.29 -8.07 10.38
CA TYR A 90 11.10 -9.13 9.39
C TYR A 90 12.44 -9.66 8.85
N GLY A 91 12.56 -10.98 8.80
CA GLY A 91 13.74 -11.71 8.34
C GLY A 91 14.89 -11.75 9.35
N ALA A 92 14.89 -10.93 10.40
CA ALA A 92 15.92 -11.02 11.43
C ALA A 92 15.80 -12.35 12.18
N PRO A 93 16.93 -13.07 12.42
CA PRO A 93 16.90 -14.38 13.06
C PRO A 93 16.34 -14.30 14.48
N GLU A 94 15.66 -15.39 14.90
CA GLU A 94 15.14 -15.50 16.27
C GLU A 94 16.28 -15.35 17.29
N GLY A 95 16.21 -14.30 18.11
CA GLY A 95 17.19 -13.99 19.15
C GLY A 95 18.01 -12.72 18.93
N ASP A 96 17.95 -12.06 17.77
CA ASP A 96 18.70 -10.83 17.50
C ASP A 96 17.82 -9.57 17.59
N ALA A 97 17.82 -9.00 18.80
CA ALA A 97 17.36 -7.67 19.20
C ALA A 97 15.92 -7.24 18.85
N ALA A 98 15.06 -7.29 19.86
CA ALA A 98 13.94 -6.38 19.92
C ALA A 98 14.46 -4.94 19.85
N VAL A 99 13.91 -4.13 18.96
CA VAL A 99 14.23 -2.71 18.82
C VAL A 99 13.09 -1.87 19.37
N SER A 100 13.28 -0.57 19.51
CA SER A 100 12.20 0.32 19.90
C SER A 100 11.12 0.38 18.80
N PRO A 101 9.83 0.50 19.16
CA PRO A 101 8.72 0.28 18.24
C PRO A 101 8.71 1.23 17.05
N GLU A 102 9.15 2.48 17.24
CA GLU A 102 9.26 3.47 16.17
C GLU A 102 10.32 3.08 15.12
N TRP A 103 11.38 2.36 15.53
CA TRP A 103 12.41 1.87 14.63
C TRP A 103 12.05 0.52 13.99
N ALA A 104 11.24 -0.31 14.64
CA ALA A 104 10.62 -1.46 13.99
C ALA A 104 9.59 -1.03 12.95
N ALA A 105 8.75 -0.04 13.26
CA ALA A 105 7.81 0.57 12.31
C ALA A 105 8.54 1.09 11.06
N TRP A 106 9.69 1.74 11.25
CA TRP A 106 10.57 2.18 10.18
C TRP A 106 11.10 1.04 9.32
N ALA A 107 11.82 0.08 9.91
CA ALA A 107 12.47 -0.98 9.15
C ALA A 107 11.47 -1.91 8.47
N ASN A 108 10.41 -2.32 9.17
CA ASN A 108 9.38 -3.19 8.59
C ASN A 108 8.52 -2.44 7.57
N GLY A 109 8.26 -1.15 7.77
CA GLY A 109 7.57 -0.30 6.80
C GLY A 109 8.33 -0.19 5.47
N VAL A 110 9.65 0.01 5.53
CA VAL A 110 10.49 0.04 4.33
C VAL A 110 10.42 -1.29 3.59
N ALA A 111 10.50 -2.42 4.31
CA ALA A 111 10.44 -3.76 3.72
C ALA A 111 9.08 -4.03 3.05
N VAL A 112 7.98 -3.66 3.68
CA VAL A 112 6.63 -3.80 3.11
C VAL A 112 6.46 -2.94 1.86
N ARG A 113 7.05 -1.73 1.83
CA ARG A 113 6.83 -0.78 0.74
C ARG A 113 7.74 -0.98 -0.48
N GLU A 114 8.96 -1.49 -0.28
CA GLU A 114 10.03 -1.48 -1.30
C GLU A 114 9.60 -2.02 -2.66
N LEU A 115 8.97 -3.20 -2.70
CA LEU A 115 8.58 -3.81 -3.97
C LEU A 115 7.31 -3.21 -4.57
N ASP A 116 6.60 -2.34 -3.84
CA ASP A 116 5.32 -1.78 -4.25
C ASP A 116 4.28 -2.87 -4.58
N TYR A 117 4.29 -3.96 -3.81
CA TYR A 117 3.60 -5.21 -4.15
C TYR A 117 2.64 -5.68 -3.04
N HIS A 118 2.35 -4.83 -2.06
CA HIS A 118 1.27 -5.08 -1.12
C HIS A 118 -0.01 -4.38 -1.61
N ASP A 119 -1.03 -4.34 -0.76
CA ASP A 119 -2.33 -3.79 -1.13
C ASP A 119 -2.31 -2.31 -1.53
N THR A 120 -3.38 -1.94 -2.21
CA THR A 120 -3.64 -0.58 -2.65
C THR A 120 -5.13 -0.30 -2.64
N PHE A 121 -5.46 0.98 -2.65
CA PHE A 121 -6.81 1.48 -2.80
C PHE A 121 -6.76 2.80 -3.58
N LEU A 122 -7.59 2.91 -4.61
CA LEU A 122 -7.60 4.05 -5.52
C LEU A 122 -9.01 4.65 -5.57
N SER A 123 -9.14 5.90 -5.16
CA SER A 123 -10.37 6.70 -5.19
C SER A 123 -10.07 8.12 -5.68
N ALA A 124 -10.46 9.17 -4.95
CA ALA A 124 -10.04 10.54 -5.22
C ALA A 124 -8.50 10.67 -5.10
N GLU A 125 -7.91 10.00 -4.11
CA GLU A 125 -6.46 9.80 -3.96
C GLU A 125 -6.06 8.32 -4.22
N TYR A 126 -4.76 8.06 -4.35
CA TYR A 126 -4.15 6.74 -4.40
C TYR A 126 -3.51 6.39 -3.06
N SER A 127 -3.61 5.14 -2.62
CA SER A 127 -3.06 4.77 -1.32
C SER A 127 -2.61 3.32 -1.25
N HIS A 128 -1.85 3.04 -0.20
CA HIS A 128 -1.40 1.72 0.19
C HIS A 128 -1.75 1.50 1.67
N PRO A 129 -2.99 1.08 1.98
CA PRO A 129 -3.44 0.98 3.37
C PRO A 129 -2.68 -0.04 4.23
N GLY A 130 -2.02 -1.02 3.60
CA GLY A 130 -1.11 -1.97 4.25
C GLY A 130 0.07 -1.31 4.95
N ASP A 131 0.42 -0.08 4.59
CA ASP A 131 1.45 0.71 5.28
C ASP A 131 1.07 1.03 6.75
N ASN A 132 -0.20 0.87 7.17
CA ASN A 132 -0.60 1.01 8.58
C ASN A 132 -0.18 -0.18 9.46
N ILE A 133 0.01 -1.37 8.88
CA ILE A 133 0.25 -2.59 9.66
C ILE A 133 1.61 -2.54 10.40
N PRO A 134 2.74 -2.17 9.77
CA PRO A 134 4.04 -2.13 10.45
C PRO A 134 4.07 -1.28 11.74
N PRO A 135 3.59 -0.02 11.76
CA PRO A 135 3.60 0.78 13.00
C PRO A 135 2.65 0.23 14.07
N ILE A 136 1.45 -0.25 13.69
CA ILE A 136 0.48 -0.79 14.65
C ILE A 136 1.00 -2.10 15.25
N LEU A 137 1.53 -3.02 14.43
CA LEU A 137 2.12 -4.27 14.90
C LEU A 137 3.33 -4.02 15.79
N ALA A 138 4.19 -3.05 15.44
CA ALA A 138 5.36 -2.72 16.25
C ALA A 138 4.94 -2.28 17.67
N VAL A 139 3.96 -1.37 17.80
CA VAL A 139 3.45 -0.96 19.10
C VAL A 139 2.79 -2.14 19.83
N ALA A 140 2.00 -2.95 19.13
CA ALA A 140 1.31 -4.10 19.72
C ALA A 140 2.29 -5.11 20.34
N GLN A 141 3.38 -5.42 19.63
CA GLN A 141 4.47 -6.25 20.15
C GLN A 141 5.13 -5.60 21.37
N HIS A 142 5.45 -4.30 21.28
CA HIS A 142 6.16 -3.58 22.33
C HIS A 142 5.40 -3.59 23.66
N VAL A 143 4.08 -3.36 23.64
CA VAL A 143 3.25 -3.31 24.84
C VAL A 143 2.69 -4.67 25.26
N GLY A 144 2.91 -5.73 24.48
CA GLY A 144 2.40 -7.07 24.75
C GLY A 144 0.88 -7.21 24.54
N SER A 145 0.32 -6.54 23.54
CA SER A 145 -1.10 -6.61 23.17
C SER A 145 -1.54 -8.02 22.73
N THR A 146 -2.86 -8.24 22.70
CA THR A 146 -3.47 -9.45 22.13
C THR A 146 -3.66 -9.35 20.61
N GLY A 147 -3.98 -10.46 19.96
CA GLY A 147 -4.38 -10.47 18.56
C GLY A 147 -5.68 -9.72 18.28
N GLU A 148 -6.65 -9.76 19.21
CA GLU A 148 -7.89 -8.98 19.12
C GLU A 148 -7.61 -7.46 19.11
N ASP A 149 -6.68 -7.00 19.95
CA ASP A 149 -6.25 -5.61 19.97
C ASP A 149 -5.59 -5.19 18.65
N LEU A 150 -4.71 -6.04 18.11
CA LEU A 150 -4.04 -5.80 16.83
C LEU A 150 -5.05 -5.70 15.68
N ILE A 151 -6.02 -6.61 15.63
CA ILE A 151 -7.10 -6.59 14.63
C ILE A 151 -7.89 -5.29 14.70
N ARG A 152 -8.27 -4.86 15.89
CA ARG A 152 -9.00 -3.60 16.12
C ARG A 152 -8.21 -2.38 15.68
N GLY A 153 -6.92 -2.35 15.97
CA GLY A 153 -6.01 -1.29 15.52
C GLY A 153 -5.90 -1.22 14.00
N ILE A 154 -5.66 -2.36 13.34
CA ILE A 154 -5.53 -2.43 11.88
C ILE A 154 -6.84 -2.02 11.20
N ALA A 155 -7.99 -2.52 11.67
CA ALA A 155 -9.30 -2.15 11.12
C ALA A 155 -9.55 -0.63 11.20
N ALA A 156 -9.21 0.01 12.32
CA ALA A 156 -9.32 1.46 12.48
C ALA A 156 -8.36 2.24 11.56
N GLY A 157 -7.09 1.81 11.46
CA GLY A 157 -6.14 2.47 10.56
C GLY A 157 -6.58 2.39 9.10
N TYR A 158 -7.06 1.23 8.66
CA TYR A 158 -7.61 1.06 7.31
C TYR A 158 -8.83 1.94 7.05
N GLU A 159 -9.79 1.98 7.99
CA GLU A 159 -10.99 2.83 7.88
C GLU A 159 -10.62 4.29 7.64
N ILE A 160 -9.80 4.85 8.54
CA ILE A 160 -9.43 6.25 8.51
C ILE A 160 -8.68 6.62 7.23
N GLN A 161 -7.74 5.77 6.77
CA GLN A 161 -7.03 6.08 5.53
C GLN A 161 -7.95 6.01 4.31
N VAL A 162 -8.78 4.98 4.20
CA VAL A 162 -9.66 4.79 3.04
C VAL A 162 -10.68 5.93 2.95
N ASP A 163 -11.25 6.36 4.07
CA ASP A 163 -12.20 7.48 4.10
C ASP A 163 -11.55 8.81 3.72
N LEU A 164 -10.33 9.08 4.22
CA LEU A 164 -9.54 10.23 3.79
C LEU A 164 -9.21 10.18 2.30
N VAL A 165 -8.88 9.00 1.76
CA VAL A 165 -8.58 8.79 0.34
C VAL A 165 -9.80 8.97 -0.55
N LYS A 166 -11.00 8.66 -0.05
CA LYS A 166 -12.28 8.92 -0.74
C LYS A 166 -12.62 10.40 -0.77
N GLY A 167 -12.31 11.15 0.29
CA GLY A 167 -12.75 12.55 0.47
C GLY A 167 -11.73 13.64 0.11
N ILE A 168 -10.42 13.38 0.20
CA ILE A 168 -9.36 14.40 0.05
C ILE A 168 -8.26 13.90 -0.90
N CYS A 169 -8.22 14.49 -2.10
CA CYS A 169 -7.15 14.31 -3.08
C CYS A 169 -5.93 15.18 -2.72
N LEU A 170 -4.78 14.56 -2.46
CA LEU A 170 -3.50 15.23 -2.21
C LEU A 170 -2.67 15.37 -3.50
N HIS A 171 -2.87 14.46 -4.44
CA HIS A 171 -2.15 14.35 -5.69
C HIS A 171 -2.30 15.59 -6.57
N GLU A 172 -3.50 16.18 -6.61
CA GLU A 172 -3.77 17.41 -7.37
C GLU A 172 -2.94 18.59 -6.85
N HIS A 173 -2.58 18.57 -5.57
CA HIS A 173 -1.75 19.57 -4.90
C HIS A 173 -0.26 19.24 -4.87
N LYS A 174 0.16 18.15 -5.54
CA LYS A 174 1.54 17.65 -5.49
C LYS A 174 2.01 17.38 -4.06
N ILE A 175 1.09 16.94 -3.20
CA ILE A 175 1.40 16.36 -1.91
C ILE A 175 1.46 14.84 -2.07
N ASP A 176 2.37 14.21 -1.34
CA ASP A 176 2.49 12.76 -1.34
C ASP A 176 1.30 12.14 -0.59
N HIS A 177 0.71 11.07 -1.16
CA HIS A 177 -0.45 10.40 -0.58
C HIS A 177 -0.19 9.82 0.81
N ILE A 178 1.08 9.63 1.16
CA ILE A 178 1.52 9.19 2.48
C ILE A 178 1.10 10.15 3.60
N ALA A 179 0.72 11.39 3.27
CA ALA A 179 0.25 12.34 4.29
C ALA A 179 -1.00 11.84 5.02
N HIS A 180 -1.80 10.95 4.41
CA HIS A 180 -2.93 10.29 5.07
C HIS A 180 -2.50 9.17 6.04
N ILE A 181 -1.28 8.63 5.93
CA ILE A 181 -0.78 7.52 6.76
C ILE A 181 -0.50 7.97 8.21
N GLY A 182 0.04 9.17 8.41
CA GLY A 182 0.30 9.70 9.76
C GLY A 182 -0.97 9.70 10.63
N PRO A 183 -2.06 10.35 10.18
CA PRO A 183 -3.38 10.29 10.80
C PRO A 183 -3.89 8.86 11.01
N SER A 184 -3.92 8.04 9.97
CA SER A 184 -4.54 6.71 10.05
C SER A 184 -3.76 5.75 10.94
N ALA A 185 -2.43 5.76 10.89
CA ALA A 185 -1.61 4.95 11.78
C ALA A 185 -1.73 5.41 13.24
N SER A 186 -1.82 6.73 13.49
CA SER A 186 -2.04 7.26 14.85
C SER A 186 -3.40 6.84 15.40
N ALA A 187 -4.44 6.89 14.56
CA ALA A 187 -5.77 6.41 14.88
C ALA A 187 -5.79 4.90 15.16
N GLY A 188 -5.11 4.10 14.33
CA GLY A 188 -4.99 2.66 14.50
C GLY A 188 -4.22 2.25 15.76
N ILE A 189 -3.14 2.96 16.11
CA ILE A 189 -2.42 2.75 17.38
C ILE A 189 -3.30 3.17 18.57
N GLY A 190 -4.02 4.30 18.46
CA GLY A 190 -4.95 4.75 19.49
C GLY A 190 -6.07 3.74 19.76
N ALA A 191 -6.63 3.19 18.69
CA ALA A 191 -7.55 2.07 18.76
C ALA A 191 -6.87 0.87 19.42
N LEU A 192 -5.78 0.33 18.89
CA LEU A 192 -5.01 -0.79 19.50
C LEU A 192 -4.83 -0.64 21.03
N LEU A 193 -4.44 0.54 21.50
CA LEU A 193 -4.16 0.80 22.91
C LEU A 193 -5.40 1.11 23.77
N GLY A 194 -6.57 1.29 23.16
CA GLY A 194 -7.80 1.67 23.87
C GLY A 194 -7.74 3.06 24.49
N LEU A 195 -7.08 4.00 23.81
CA LEU A 195 -6.93 5.38 24.27
C LEU A 195 -8.25 6.15 24.20
N ASP A 196 -8.35 7.23 24.97
CA ASP A 196 -9.47 8.16 24.87
C ASP A 196 -9.38 9.01 23.59
N THR A 197 -10.54 9.50 23.12
CA THR A 197 -10.67 10.27 21.88
C THR A 197 -9.79 11.52 21.86
N GLU A 198 -9.61 12.20 22.99
CA GLU A 198 -8.80 13.42 23.05
C GLU A 198 -7.32 13.11 22.81
N THR A 199 -6.80 12.04 23.42
CA THR A 199 -5.42 11.60 23.17
C THR A 199 -5.19 11.24 21.70
N VAL A 200 -6.12 10.50 21.08
CA VAL A 200 -6.02 10.13 19.66
C VAL A 200 -6.13 11.36 18.74
N PHE A 201 -7.01 12.30 19.08
CA PHE A 201 -7.15 13.58 18.37
C PHE A 201 -5.83 14.38 18.33
N GLN A 202 -5.14 14.50 19.47
CA GLN A 202 -3.85 15.19 19.52
C GLN A 202 -2.78 14.46 18.69
N ALA A 203 -2.75 13.13 18.75
CA ALA A 203 -1.82 12.32 17.97
C ALA A 203 -2.04 12.48 16.45
N ILE A 204 -3.29 12.43 15.99
CA ILE A 204 -3.66 12.66 14.59
C ILE A 204 -3.18 14.04 14.12
N GLY A 205 -3.42 15.08 14.92
CA GLY A 205 -2.98 16.45 14.60
C GLY A 205 -1.47 16.57 14.45
N GLN A 206 -0.70 15.99 15.37
CA GLN A 206 0.76 15.98 15.29
C GLN A 206 1.26 15.22 14.06
N ALA A 207 0.71 14.04 13.81
CA ALA A 207 1.16 13.18 12.74
C ALA A 207 0.92 13.84 11.38
N LEU A 208 -0.29 14.34 11.11
CA LEU A 208 -0.58 15.07 9.87
C LEU A 208 0.39 16.23 9.63
N HIS A 209 0.62 17.04 10.67
CA HIS A 209 1.48 18.21 10.58
C HIS A 209 2.92 17.85 10.20
N THR A 210 3.43 16.73 10.69
CA THR A 210 4.84 16.34 10.54
C THR A 210 5.10 15.36 9.40
N THR A 211 4.05 14.75 8.83
CA THR A 211 4.17 13.77 7.75
C THR A 211 3.60 14.26 6.42
N THR A 212 3.20 15.52 6.31
CA THR A 212 2.77 16.09 5.02
C THR A 212 3.99 16.49 4.19
N GLN A 213 4.29 15.72 3.15
CA GLN A 213 5.48 15.86 2.31
C GLN A 213 5.11 16.21 0.87
N THR A 214 6.00 16.89 0.15
CA THR A 214 5.81 17.11 -1.29
C THR A 214 5.92 15.79 -2.05
N ARG A 215 5.27 15.72 -3.21
CA ARG A 215 5.29 14.55 -4.11
C ARG A 215 6.60 14.40 -4.90
N GLN A 216 7.63 15.19 -4.59
CA GLN A 216 8.92 15.12 -5.28
C GLN A 216 9.58 13.75 -5.11
N SER A 217 9.27 13.02 -4.04
CA SER A 217 9.62 11.62 -3.81
C SER A 217 9.24 10.65 -4.95
N ARG A 218 8.34 11.06 -5.85
CA ARG A 218 7.75 10.21 -6.90
C ARG A 218 7.85 10.80 -8.31
N LYS A 219 8.76 11.76 -8.55
CA LYS A 219 8.95 12.39 -9.86
C LYS A 219 10.42 12.64 -10.18
N GLY A 220 10.83 12.37 -11.42
CA GLY A 220 12.22 12.50 -11.87
C GLY A 220 13.02 11.25 -11.56
N GLU A 221 14.23 11.40 -11.01
CA GLU A 221 15.01 10.28 -10.46
C GLU A 221 14.33 9.78 -9.18
N ILE A 222 13.58 8.69 -9.28
CA ILE A 222 12.88 8.08 -8.13
C ILE A 222 13.92 7.44 -7.23
N SER A 223 14.24 8.10 -6.11
CA SER A 223 15.20 7.61 -5.14
C SER A 223 14.61 6.53 -4.22
N THR A 224 15.50 5.88 -3.47
CA THR A 224 15.13 4.91 -2.41
C THR A 224 14.22 5.51 -1.33
N TRP A 225 14.08 6.84 -1.25
CA TRP A 225 13.13 7.49 -0.35
C TRP A 225 11.67 7.07 -0.60
N LYS A 226 11.32 6.63 -1.82
CA LYS A 226 9.97 6.11 -2.14
C LYS A 226 9.53 5.01 -1.15
N ALA A 227 10.44 4.11 -0.76
CA ALA A 227 10.16 3.06 0.21
C ALA A 227 10.15 3.57 1.67
N HIS A 228 10.93 4.61 1.95
CA HIS A 228 11.05 5.19 3.30
C HIS A 228 9.93 6.15 3.66
N ALA A 229 9.31 6.82 2.69
CA ALA A 229 8.29 7.83 2.94
C ALA A 229 7.09 7.33 3.79
N PRO A 230 6.42 6.20 3.48
CA PRO A 230 5.35 5.69 4.35
C PRO A 230 5.88 5.15 5.69
N ALA A 231 7.06 4.54 5.71
CA ALA A 231 7.71 4.08 6.93
C ALA A 231 8.04 5.25 7.88
N PHE A 232 8.41 6.40 7.34
CA PHE A 232 8.58 7.65 8.08
C PHE A 232 7.26 8.07 8.74
N ALA A 233 6.16 8.06 7.99
CA ALA A 233 4.85 8.42 8.52
C ALA A 233 4.42 7.47 9.65
N GLY A 234 4.63 6.16 9.49
CA GLY A 234 4.39 5.18 10.54
C GLY A 234 5.25 5.38 11.78
N LYS A 235 6.55 5.66 11.60
CA LYS A 235 7.46 6.00 12.72
C LYS A 235 6.99 7.24 13.48
N MET A 236 6.60 8.29 12.75
CA MET A 236 6.09 9.54 13.36
C MET A 236 4.74 9.35 14.04
N ALA A 237 3.88 8.43 13.57
CA ALA A 237 2.65 8.08 14.25
C ALA A 237 2.90 7.45 15.63
N VAL A 238 3.89 6.55 15.75
CA VAL A 238 4.30 5.97 17.04
C VAL A 238 4.74 7.08 18.02
N GLU A 239 5.59 7.99 17.56
CA GLU A 239 6.08 9.11 18.38
C GLU A 239 4.97 10.11 18.73
N ALA A 240 4.06 10.40 17.80
CA ALA A 240 2.91 11.28 18.02
C ALA A 240 1.97 10.74 19.10
N VAL A 241 1.69 9.43 19.08
CA VAL A 241 0.88 8.77 20.11
C VAL A 241 1.59 8.78 21.46
N ASP A 242 2.86 8.39 21.55
CA ASP A 242 3.62 8.45 22.83
C ASP A 242 3.61 9.87 23.41
N ARG A 243 3.84 10.89 22.57
CA ARG A 243 3.81 12.29 23.00
C ARG A 243 2.42 12.70 23.50
N ALA A 244 1.35 12.32 22.81
CA ALA A 244 -0.02 12.62 23.22
C ALA A 244 -0.40 11.93 24.54
N MET A 245 -0.01 10.66 24.72
CA MET A 245 -0.22 9.91 25.97
C MET A 245 0.47 10.57 27.19
N ARG A 246 1.49 11.39 26.96
CA ARG A 246 2.16 12.22 27.99
C ARG A 246 1.46 13.57 28.21
N GLY A 247 0.22 13.72 27.77
CA GLY A 247 -0.62 14.91 27.95
C GLY A 247 -0.19 16.11 27.11
N GLN A 248 0.61 15.90 26.06
CA GLN A 248 1.06 16.99 25.21
C GLN A 248 0.09 17.23 24.06
N THR A 249 -0.17 18.51 23.76
CA THR A 249 -1.10 18.93 22.71
C THR A 249 -0.39 19.25 21.40
N SER A 250 -1.17 19.43 20.33
CA SER A 250 -0.75 19.64 18.95
C SER A 250 -1.52 20.78 18.27
N PRO A 251 -1.07 21.29 17.11
CA PRO A 251 -1.77 22.36 16.40
C PRO A 251 -3.22 21.98 16.08
N THR A 252 -4.17 22.89 16.35
CA THR A 252 -5.61 22.68 16.16
C THR A 252 -6.32 23.99 15.76
N PRO A 253 -7.34 23.95 14.90
CA PRO A 253 -7.76 22.80 14.08
C PRO A 253 -6.76 22.54 12.94
N ILE A 254 -6.30 21.29 12.79
CA ILE A 254 -5.19 20.98 11.87
C ILE A 254 -5.60 21.00 10.39
N TYR A 255 -6.79 20.51 10.06
CA TYR A 255 -7.29 20.54 8.68
C TYR A 255 -7.90 21.91 8.38
N GLU A 256 -8.73 22.42 9.30
CA GLU A 256 -9.62 23.55 9.13
C GLU A 256 -9.04 24.90 9.56
N GLY A 257 -7.89 24.93 10.22
CA GLY A 257 -7.34 26.19 10.76
C GLY A 257 -7.05 27.23 9.68
N GLU A 258 -7.06 28.50 10.08
CA GLU A 258 -6.69 29.64 9.22
C GLU A 258 -5.32 29.43 8.57
N ASP A 259 -4.39 28.83 9.32
CA ASP A 259 -3.07 28.39 8.85
C ASP A 259 -2.94 26.86 8.73
N GLY A 260 -4.06 26.17 8.53
CA GLY A 260 -4.17 24.72 8.48
C GLY A 260 -3.86 24.11 7.11
N VAL A 261 -3.99 22.78 7.03
CA VAL A 261 -3.67 21.99 5.83
C VAL A 261 -4.51 22.41 4.63
N ILE A 262 -5.82 22.63 4.80
CA ILE A 262 -6.69 23.03 3.68
C ILE A 262 -6.28 24.39 3.13
N ALA A 263 -6.03 25.36 4.02
CA ALA A 263 -5.78 26.74 3.67
C ALA A 263 -4.49 26.94 2.85
N TRP A 264 -3.43 26.20 3.15
CA TRP A 264 -2.10 26.48 2.59
C TRP A 264 -1.43 25.33 1.86
N LEU A 265 -1.86 24.09 2.10
CA LEU A 265 -1.25 22.92 1.46
C LEU A 265 -2.16 22.34 0.36
N LEU A 266 -3.46 22.59 0.42
CA LEU A 266 -4.44 22.08 -0.54
C LEU A 266 -5.05 23.17 -1.42
N SER A 267 -6.36 23.14 -1.64
CA SER A 267 -7.10 24.03 -2.56
C SER A 267 -7.30 25.47 -2.06
N GLY A 268 -6.75 25.85 -0.91
CA GLY A 268 -6.85 27.21 -0.37
C GLY A 268 -8.02 27.41 0.61
N PRO A 269 -8.17 28.61 1.20
CA PRO A 269 -9.11 28.86 2.30
C PRO A 269 -10.60 28.79 1.92
N GLU A 270 -10.93 28.89 0.63
CA GLU A 270 -12.31 28.77 0.14
C GLU A 270 -12.71 27.33 -0.18
N ALA A 271 -11.77 26.39 -0.10
CA ALA A 271 -11.99 25.00 -0.45
C ALA A 271 -12.92 24.29 0.53
N ARG A 272 -13.64 23.30 0.02
CA ARG A 272 -14.52 22.42 0.79
C ARG A 272 -14.28 20.99 0.34
N TYR A 273 -14.09 20.11 1.32
CA TYR A 273 -13.95 18.67 1.12
C TYR A 273 -15.12 17.96 1.79
N GLU A 274 -15.52 16.83 1.23
CA GLU A 274 -16.57 15.97 1.78
C GLU A 274 -15.94 14.65 2.21
N VAL A 275 -15.89 14.38 3.52
CA VAL A 275 -15.33 13.15 4.07
C VAL A 275 -16.45 12.32 4.66
N ALA A 276 -16.73 11.16 4.07
CA ALA A 276 -17.71 10.21 4.59
C ALA A 276 -17.03 9.29 5.62
N LEU A 277 -17.58 9.23 6.83
CA LEU A 277 -17.10 8.39 7.92
C LEU A 277 -18.23 7.45 8.38
N PRO A 278 -17.93 6.29 9.00
CA PRO A 278 -18.94 5.48 9.67
C PRO A 278 -19.72 6.29 10.70
N ALA A 279 -21.05 6.10 10.75
CA ALA A 279 -21.85 6.65 11.84
C ALA A 279 -21.46 6.00 13.18
N PRO A 280 -21.68 6.67 14.33
CA PRO A 280 -21.43 6.06 15.64
C PRO A 280 -22.16 4.71 15.78
N GLY A 281 -21.44 3.68 16.24
CA GLY A 281 -21.96 2.32 16.38
C GLY A 281 -21.82 1.45 15.11
N GLU A 282 -21.29 1.99 14.01
CA GLU A 282 -21.09 1.25 12.76
C GLU A 282 -19.71 0.59 12.69
N ALA A 283 -19.65 -0.60 12.11
CA ALA A 283 -18.40 -1.34 11.98
C ALA A 283 -17.48 -0.71 10.92
N LYS A 284 -16.18 -0.79 11.20
CA LYS A 284 -15.07 -0.36 10.34
C LYS A 284 -14.85 -1.44 9.28
N ARG A 285 -15.26 -1.19 8.03
CA ARG A 285 -15.30 -2.18 6.93
C ARG A 285 -14.40 -1.81 5.76
N ALA A 286 -13.76 -0.65 5.75
CA ALA A 286 -13.09 -0.14 4.56
C ALA A 286 -11.91 -0.99 4.06
N ILE A 287 -11.34 -1.86 4.91
CA ILE A 287 -10.34 -2.87 4.49
C ILE A 287 -10.87 -3.82 3.41
N LEU A 288 -12.19 -4.04 3.35
CA LEU A 288 -12.84 -4.90 2.36
C LEU A 288 -12.88 -4.26 0.96
N ASP A 289 -12.79 -2.93 0.89
CA ASP A 289 -12.72 -2.18 -0.36
C ASP A 289 -11.30 -2.19 -0.96
N THR A 290 -10.27 -2.53 -0.17
CA THR A 290 -8.87 -2.54 -0.62
C THR A 290 -8.53 -3.85 -1.34
N TYR A 291 -7.44 -3.84 -2.12
CA TYR A 291 -7.06 -5.01 -2.90
C TYR A 291 -5.56 -5.16 -3.04
N THR A 292 -5.11 -6.42 -3.02
CA THR A 292 -3.70 -6.73 -3.25
C THR A 292 -3.36 -6.69 -4.72
N LYS A 293 -2.12 -6.31 -5.01
CA LYS A 293 -1.52 -6.58 -6.31
C LYS A 293 -1.22 -8.08 -6.38
N GLU A 294 -1.76 -8.77 -7.37
CA GLU A 294 -1.38 -10.16 -7.67
C GLU A 294 -0.02 -10.20 -8.36
N HIS A 295 0.28 -9.19 -9.18
CA HIS A 295 1.48 -9.11 -10.00
C HIS A 295 2.42 -8.01 -9.53
N SER A 296 3.73 -8.24 -9.52
CA SER A 296 4.73 -7.19 -9.29
C SER A 296 4.73 -6.30 -10.53
N ALA A 297 3.92 -5.24 -10.55
CA ALA A 297 3.88 -4.21 -11.60
C ALA A 297 3.10 -3.00 -11.06
N GLU A 298 3.11 -1.88 -11.79
CA GLU A 298 2.19 -0.77 -11.46
C GLU A 298 0.73 -1.27 -11.45
N TYR A 299 -0.12 -0.68 -10.60
CA TYR A 299 -1.47 -1.19 -10.41
C TYR A 299 -2.31 -1.14 -11.70
N GLN A 300 -2.13 -0.10 -12.50
CA GLN A 300 -2.79 0.12 -13.78
C GLN A 300 -2.41 -0.95 -14.81
N ALA A 301 -1.37 -1.75 -14.55
CA ALA A 301 -0.96 -2.88 -15.38
C ALA A 301 -1.61 -4.21 -14.97
N GLN A 302 -2.18 -4.34 -13.78
CA GLN A 302 -2.68 -5.62 -13.23
C GLN A 302 -3.72 -6.26 -14.16
N ALA A 303 -4.73 -5.50 -14.56
CA ALA A 303 -5.80 -5.99 -15.43
C ALA A 303 -5.26 -6.38 -16.82
N TRP A 304 -4.25 -5.68 -17.32
CA TRP A 304 -3.62 -6.01 -18.60
C TRP A 304 -2.83 -7.31 -18.56
N ILE A 305 -2.17 -7.62 -17.44
CA ILE A 305 -1.52 -8.92 -17.22
C ILE A 305 -2.56 -10.04 -17.25
N ASP A 306 -3.67 -9.88 -16.53
CA ASP A 306 -4.73 -10.90 -16.48
C ASP A 306 -5.39 -11.12 -17.85
N LEU A 307 -5.67 -10.04 -18.58
CA LEU A 307 -6.20 -10.12 -19.94
C LEU A 307 -5.21 -10.77 -20.91
N ALA A 308 -3.94 -10.40 -20.85
CA ALA A 308 -2.90 -11.02 -21.68
C ALA A 308 -2.74 -12.52 -21.41
N ARG A 309 -2.77 -12.93 -20.13
CA ARG A 309 -2.75 -14.35 -19.73
C ARG A 309 -3.99 -15.11 -20.21
N LYS A 310 -5.16 -14.47 -20.21
CA LYS A 310 -6.39 -15.05 -20.78
C LYS A 310 -6.23 -15.24 -22.29
N LEU A 311 -5.81 -14.21 -23.00
CA LEU A 311 -5.57 -14.25 -24.44
C LEU A 311 -4.52 -15.29 -24.83
N HIS A 312 -3.45 -15.46 -24.05
CA HIS A 312 -2.47 -16.53 -24.28
C HIS A 312 -3.13 -17.92 -24.29
N ARG A 313 -4.06 -18.18 -23.37
CA ARG A 313 -4.73 -19.49 -23.27
C ARG A 313 -5.76 -19.70 -24.39
N GLU A 314 -6.48 -18.66 -24.76
CA GLU A 314 -7.55 -18.72 -25.75
C GLU A 314 -7.02 -18.64 -27.19
N HIS A 315 -5.91 -17.94 -27.38
CA HIS A 315 -5.29 -17.60 -28.66
C HIS A 315 -3.76 -17.73 -28.60
N PRO A 316 -3.21 -18.95 -28.40
CA PRO A 316 -1.76 -19.17 -28.25
C PRO A 316 -0.95 -18.72 -29.47
N GLU A 317 -1.56 -18.63 -30.65
CA GLU A 317 -0.96 -18.08 -31.87
C GLU A 317 -0.48 -16.63 -31.73
N LEU A 318 -1.04 -15.87 -30.78
CA LEU A 318 -0.68 -14.48 -30.51
C LEU A 318 0.69 -14.31 -29.86
N ALA A 319 1.25 -15.38 -29.30
CA ALA A 319 2.58 -15.34 -28.69
C ALA A 319 3.70 -15.19 -29.74
N ASP A 320 3.44 -15.57 -30.99
CA ASP A 320 4.39 -15.44 -32.09
C ASP A 320 4.19 -14.09 -32.80
N PRO A 321 5.20 -13.18 -32.77
CA PRO A 321 5.09 -11.90 -33.45
C PRO A 321 4.82 -12.02 -34.95
N ALA A 322 5.19 -13.10 -35.63
CA ALA A 322 4.95 -13.28 -37.07
C ALA A 322 3.45 -13.33 -37.42
N ASN A 323 2.60 -13.70 -36.46
CA ASN A 323 1.15 -13.73 -36.63
C ASN A 323 0.49 -12.38 -36.36
N VAL A 324 1.17 -11.45 -35.69
CA VAL A 324 0.61 -10.19 -35.22
C VAL A 324 1.07 -9.02 -36.09
N ALA A 325 0.11 -8.27 -36.63
CA ALA A 325 0.36 -7.03 -37.35
C ALA A 325 0.40 -5.81 -36.42
N SER A 326 -0.55 -5.71 -35.48
CA SER A 326 -0.60 -4.63 -34.49
C SER A 326 -1.42 -5.01 -33.25
N VAL A 327 -1.12 -4.35 -32.13
CA VAL A 327 -1.91 -4.42 -30.90
C VAL A 327 -2.25 -3.00 -30.46
N LEU A 328 -3.54 -2.70 -30.32
CA LEU A 328 -4.05 -1.42 -29.82
C LEU A 328 -4.78 -1.63 -28.50
N ILE A 329 -4.28 -1.00 -27.44
CA ILE A 329 -4.90 -0.97 -26.12
C ILE A 329 -5.63 0.37 -25.94
N LYS A 330 -6.96 0.34 -25.76
CA LYS A 330 -7.79 1.51 -25.46
C LYS A 330 -8.06 1.56 -23.96
N THR A 331 -7.63 2.63 -23.29
CA THR A 331 -7.59 2.71 -21.81
C THR A 331 -7.77 4.14 -21.30
N SER A 332 -7.68 4.36 -19.99
CA SER A 332 -7.83 5.68 -19.38
C SER A 332 -6.66 6.62 -19.74
N HIS A 333 -6.90 7.93 -19.58
CA HIS A 333 -5.89 8.98 -19.68
C HIS A 333 -4.65 8.63 -18.85
N HIS A 334 -4.84 8.24 -17.59
CA HIS A 334 -3.74 7.93 -16.68
C HIS A 334 -2.90 6.79 -17.24
N THR A 335 -3.54 5.69 -17.61
CA THR A 335 -2.86 4.52 -18.15
C THR A 335 -2.11 4.86 -19.46
N HIS A 336 -2.73 5.61 -20.37
CA HIS A 336 -2.12 6.01 -21.64
C HIS A 336 -0.89 6.93 -21.47
N TYR A 337 -1.01 7.97 -20.65
CA TYR A 337 0.02 9.01 -20.50
C TYR A 337 1.07 8.70 -19.41
N VAL A 338 0.79 7.79 -18.48
CA VAL A 338 1.71 7.46 -17.38
C VAL A 338 2.50 6.19 -17.65
N ILE A 339 1.90 5.13 -18.23
CA ILE A 339 2.57 3.84 -18.50
C ILE A 339 2.38 3.27 -19.91
N GLY A 340 1.55 3.92 -20.72
CA GLY A 340 1.36 3.60 -22.13
C GLY A 340 2.30 4.36 -23.06
N SER A 341 2.04 4.21 -24.35
CA SER A 341 2.74 4.90 -25.45
C SER A 341 2.58 6.42 -25.42
N GLY A 342 1.51 6.94 -24.80
CA GLY A 342 1.25 8.37 -24.66
C GLY A 342 2.24 9.10 -23.74
N ALA A 343 2.98 8.36 -22.91
CA ALA A 343 4.05 8.94 -22.10
C ALA A 343 5.19 9.55 -22.92
N ASN A 344 5.31 9.16 -24.20
CA ASN A 344 6.40 9.56 -25.11
C ASN A 344 7.80 9.31 -24.52
N ASP A 345 7.92 8.27 -23.72
CA ASP A 345 9.16 7.83 -23.10
C ASP A 345 9.75 6.67 -23.92
N PRO A 346 10.88 6.87 -24.62
CA PRO A 346 11.50 5.81 -25.42
C PRO A 346 11.98 4.64 -24.58
N GLN A 347 12.27 4.85 -23.30
CA GLN A 347 12.79 3.80 -22.41
C GLN A 347 11.74 2.71 -22.15
N LYS A 348 10.45 3.01 -22.36
CA LYS A 348 9.36 2.03 -22.29
C LYS A 348 9.26 1.09 -23.48
N TYR A 349 10.15 1.25 -24.46
CA TYR A 349 10.32 0.36 -25.60
C TYR A 349 11.77 -0.16 -25.71
N ASP A 350 12.59 0.08 -24.69
CA ASP A 350 14.02 -0.27 -24.66
C ASP A 350 14.23 -1.59 -23.88
N PRO A 351 14.72 -2.66 -24.51
CA PRO A 351 14.99 -3.94 -23.84
C PRO A 351 16.12 -3.88 -22.80
N THR A 352 16.86 -2.77 -22.74
CA THR A 352 17.92 -2.53 -21.75
C THR A 352 17.49 -1.62 -20.59
N ALA A 353 16.22 -1.19 -20.59
CA ALA A 353 15.67 -0.38 -19.51
C ALA A 353 15.71 -1.10 -18.16
N SER A 354 15.72 -0.33 -17.07
CA SER A 354 15.72 -0.89 -15.73
C SER A 354 14.40 -1.60 -15.42
N ARG A 355 14.40 -2.46 -14.39
CA ARG A 355 13.19 -3.08 -13.86
C ARG A 355 12.12 -2.03 -13.53
N GLU A 356 12.53 -0.91 -12.94
CA GLU A 356 11.68 0.22 -12.53
C GLU A 356 11.08 1.00 -13.72
N THR A 357 11.63 0.82 -14.93
CA THR A 357 11.01 1.32 -16.16
C THR A 357 10.08 0.28 -16.76
N LEU A 358 10.51 -1.00 -16.79
CA LEU A 358 9.73 -2.09 -17.37
C LEU A 358 8.45 -2.39 -16.57
N ASP A 359 8.46 -2.20 -15.24
CA ASP A 359 7.27 -2.32 -14.39
C ASP A 359 6.25 -1.18 -14.59
N HIS A 360 6.61 -0.15 -15.35
CA HIS A 360 5.78 0.99 -15.78
C HIS A 360 5.68 1.08 -17.33
N SER A 361 5.86 -0.04 -18.05
CA SER A 361 5.65 -0.13 -19.50
C SER A 361 4.53 -1.12 -19.83
N ILE A 362 3.32 -0.62 -20.10
CA ILE A 362 2.21 -1.49 -20.57
C ILE A 362 2.57 -2.27 -21.82
N PRO A 363 3.21 -1.65 -22.84
CA PRO A 363 3.61 -2.39 -24.03
C PRO A 363 4.48 -3.61 -23.70
N TYR A 364 5.43 -3.47 -22.79
CA TYR A 364 6.27 -4.57 -22.31
C TYR A 364 5.45 -5.61 -21.53
N ILE A 365 4.72 -5.14 -20.52
CA ILE A 365 3.99 -5.97 -19.58
C ILE A 365 2.96 -6.84 -20.30
N PHE A 366 2.15 -6.24 -21.18
CA PHE A 366 1.16 -6.95 -21.96
C PHE A 366 1.82 -7.99 -22.87
N THR A 367 2.94 -7.63 -23.51
CA THR A 367 3.68 -8.54 -24.42
C THR A 367 4.22 -9.76 -23.69
N VAL A 368 4.94 -9.57 -22.59
CA VAL A 368 5.55 -10.68 -21.85
C VAL A 368 4.46 -11.58 -21.24
N ALA A 369 3.42 -11.00 -20.65
CA ALA A 369 2.29 -11.78 -20.12
C ALA A 369 1.53 -12.56 -21.22
N LEU A 370 1.41 -12.00 -22.43
CA LEU A 370 0.78 -12.65 -23.57
C LEU A 370 1.63 -13.79 -24.13
N GLN A 371 2.95 -13.62 -24.17
CA GLN A 371 3.85 -14.66 -24.66
C GLN A 371 4.02 -15.81 -23.67
N ASP A 372 4.18 -15.50 -22.39
CA ASP A 372 4.51 -16.50 -21.37
C ASP A 372 3.26 -17.13 -20.74
N GLY A 373 2.09 -16.49 -20.87
CA GLY A 373 0.87 -16.92 -20.18
C GLY A 373 0.94 -16.79 -18.66
N ALA A 374 2.01 -16.15 -18.15
CA ALA A 374 2.34 -15.99 -16.74
C ALA A 374 3.07 -14.66 -16.50
N TRP A 375 3.14 -14.25 -15.23
CA TRP A 375 3.92 -13.10 -14.79
C TRP A 375 4.64 -13.45 -13.49
N HIS A 376 5.96 -13.28 -13.47
CA HIS A 376 6.79 -13.54 -12.29
C HIS A 376 7.60 -12.29 -11.92
N HIS A 377 7.67 -12.01 -10.62
CA HIS A 377 8.22 -10.74 -10.10
C HIS A 377 9.73 -10.52 -10.35
N VAL A 378 10.45 -11.59 -10.70
CA VAL A 378 11.87 -11.56 -11.09
C VAL A 378 12.01 -11.95 -12.56
N ASP A 379 11.53 -13.14 -12.94
CA ASP A 379 11.85 -13.72 -14.25
C ASP A 379 11.24 -12.94 -15.41
N SER A 380 10.06 -12.33 -15.21
CA SER A 380 9.45 -11.47 -16.23
C SER A 380 10.21 -10.15 -16.43
N TYR A 381 11.25 -9.86 -15.65
CA TYR A 381 12.11 -8.69 -15.80
C TYR A 381 13.57 -9.03 -16.10
N ALA A 382 13.92 -10.33 -16.15
CA ALA A 382 15.30 -10.75 -16.37
C ALA A 382 15.81 -10.18 -17.73
N PRO A 383 17.04 -9.62 -17.80
CA PRO A 383 17.56 -9.02 -19.03
C PRO A 383 17.48 -9.97 -20.25
N GLU A 384 17.77 -11.25 -20.05
CA GLU A 384 17.67 -12.30 -21.07
C GLU A 384 16.22 -12.58 -21.53
N ARG A 385 15.23 -12.33 -20.67
CA ARG A 385 13.81 -12.42 -21.03
C ARG A 385 13.37 -11.18 -21.78
N ALA A 386 13.73 -9.99 -21.30
CA ALA A 386 13.35 -8.72 -21.92
C ALA A 386 13.98 -8.53 -23.31
N ALA A 387 15.22 -9.00 -23.50
CA ALA A 387 15.98 -8.84 -24.73
C ALA A 387 15.73 -9.92 -25.80
N ARG A 388 14.75 -10.82 -25.62
CA ARG A 388 14.44 -11.82 -26.65
C ARG A 388 14.00 -11.13 -27.95
N PRO A 389 14.56 -11.49 -29.13
CA PRO A 389 14.24 -10.79 -30.38
C PRO A 389 12.76 -10.80 -30.75
N ASP A 390 12.07 -11.92 -30.51
CA ASP A 390 10.64 -12.08 -30.76
C ASP A 390 9.78 -11.22 -29.82
N THR A 391 10.17 -11.12 -28.54
CA THR A 391 9.54 -10.22 -27.57
C THR A 391 9.69 -8.76 -27.98
N VAL A 392 10.90 -8.33 -28.36
CA VAL A 392 11.13 -6.95 -28.79
C VAL A 392 10.30 -6.62 -30.03
N GLU A 393 10.21 -7.56 -30.98
CA GLU A 393 9.38 -7.40 -32.17
C GLU A 393 7.89 -7.23 -31.81
N LEU A 394 7.33 -8.11 -30.97
CA LEU A 394 5.93 -8.03 -30.56
C LEU A 394 5.63 -6.77 -29.72
N TRP A 395 6.53 -6.45 -28.79
CA TRP A 395 6.45 -5.28 -27.92
C TRP A 395 6.34 -3.98 -28.74
N HIS A 396 7.12 -3.85 -29.81
CA HIS A 396 7.08 -2.67 -30.68
C HIS A 396 5.80 -2.58 -31.52
N LYS A 397 4.97 -3.63 -31.56
CA LYS A 397 3.64 -3.62 -32.19
C LYS A 397 2.53 -3.18 -31.22
N VAL A 398 2.83 -3.06 -29.91
CA VAL A 398 1.86 -2.65 -28.89
C VAL A 398 1.83 -1.13 -28.74
N THR A 399 0.65 -0.56 -28.96
CA THR A 399 0.36 0.87 -28.77
C THR A 399 -0.84 1.05 -27.86
N THR A 400 -0.92 2.22 -27.22
CA THR A 400 -2.05 2.57 -26.35
C THR A 400 -2.74 3.83 -26.88
N GLN A 401 -4.02 3.96 -26.58
CA GLN A 401 -4.86 5.12 -26.90
C GLN A 401 -5.75 5.44 -25.70
N GLU A 402 -5.91 6.73 -25.39
CA GLU A 402 -6.94 7.16 -24.45
C GLU A 402 -8.34 6.95 -25.04
N ASP A 403 -9.23 6.36 -24.25
CA ASP A 403 -10.66 6.30 -24.49
C ASP A 403 -11.41 7.11 -23.42
N PRO A 404 -12.24 8.10 -23.80
CA PRO A 404 -12.96 8.95 -22.86
C PRO A 404 -13.84 8.18 -21.86
N GLU A 405 -14.42 7.05 -22.25
CA GLU A 405 -15.28 6.26 -21.36
C GLU A 405 -14.44 5.53 -20.30
N TRP A 406 -13.28 4.98 -20.68
CA TRP A 406 -12.35 4.39 -19.70
C TRP A 406 -11.74 5.46 -18.78
N THR A 407 -11.49 6.68 -19.27
CA THR A 407 -11.11 7.83 -18.43
C THR A 407 -12.21 8.21 -17.44
N ARG A 408 -13.48 8.30 -17.88
CA ARG A 408 -14.62 8.56 -16.99
C ARG A 408 -14.70 7.55 -15.86
N ARG A 409 -14.63 6.26 -16.20
CA ARG A 409 -14.69 5.17 -15.21
C ARG A 409 -13.50 5.19 -14.25
N TYR A 410 -12.30 5.48 -14.73
CA TYR A 410 -11.11 5.63 -13.88
C TYR A 410 -11.32 6.67 -12.77
N HIS A 411 -11.95 7.80 -13.10
CA HIS A 411 -12.22 8.90 -12.16
C HIS A 411 -13.53 8.77 -11.36
N SER A 412 -14.36 7.76 -11.62
CA SER A 412 -15.62 7.59 -10.87
C SER A 412 -15.34 7.42 -9.37
N LEU A 413 -16.12 8.07 -8.51
CA LEU A 413 -16.08 7.82 -7.05
C LEU A 413 -17.00 6.66 -6.65
N ASP A 414 -17.86 6.21 -7.57
CA ASP A 414 -18.62 4.97 -7.40
C ASP A 414 -17.68 3.78 -7.66
N ILE A 415 -17.39 3.02 -6.59
CA ILE A 415 -16.52 1.83 -6.63
C ILE A 415 -17.04 0.81 -7.64
N SER A 416 -18.37 0.70 -7.83
CA SER A 416 -18.98 -0.25 -8.77
C SER A 416 -18.76 0.11 -10.24
N GLU A 417 -18.55 1.40 -10.55
CA GLU A 417 -18.21 1.85 -11.89
C GLU A 417 -16.70 1.93 -12.14
N LYS A 418 -15.92 2.13 -11.07
CA LYS A 418 -14.49 2.37 -11.13
C LYS A 418 -13.77 1.24 -11.86
N ALA A 419 -12.94 1.62 -12.83
CA ALA A 419 -12.20 0.69 -13.68
C ALA A 419 -10.78 1.18 -13.94
N PHE A 420 -9.86 0.23 -14.07
CA PHE A 420 -8.43 0.48 -14.29
C PHE A 420 -7.88 -0.22 -15.54
N GLY A 421 -8.69 -1.05 -16.20
CA GLY A 421 -8.35 -1.74 -17.42
C GLY A 421 -8.77 -0.97 -18.68
N GLY A 422 -9.37 -1.69 -19.62
CA GLY A 422 -9.73 -1.17 -20.93
C GLY A 422 -10.12 -2.27 -21.92
N SER A 423 -10.03 -1.97 -23.21
CA SER A 423 -10.16 -2.96 -24.28
C SER A 423 -8.88 -3.09 -25.09
N VAL A 424 -8.70 -4.24 -25.74
CA VAL A 424 -7.59 -4.51 -26.66
C VAL A 424 -8.12 -4.98 -28.01
N GLU A 425 -7.46 -4.52 -29.08
CA GLU A 425 -7.69 -4.93 -30.46
C GLU A 425 -6.37 -5.45 -31.03
N ILE A 426 -6.31 -6.74 -31.35
CA ILE A 426 -5.14 -7.40 -31.91
C ILE A 426 -5.44 -7.75 -33.36
N THR A 427 -4.73 -7.09 -34.29
CA THR A 427 -4.85 -7.36 -35.72
C THR A 427 -3.79 -8.37 -36.13
N LEU A 428 -4.20 -9.50 -36.70
CA LEU A 428 -3.32 -10.52 -37.23
C LEU A 428 -2.81 -10.15 -38.63
N THR A 429 -1.73 -10.79 -39.07
CA THR A 429 -1.14 -10.57 -40.40
C THR A 429 -2.03 -11.04 -41.56
N ASP A 430 -3.03 -11.89 -41.30
CA ASP A 430 -4.06 -12.29 -42.26
C ASP A 430 -5.28 -11.33 -42.32
N GLY A 431 -5.29 -10.29 -41.47
CA GLY A 431 -6.36 -9.29 -41.36
C GLY A 431 -7.45 -9.62 -40.36
N THR A 432 -7.42 -10.78 -39.70
CA THR A 432 -8.33 -11.12 -38.59
C THR A 432 -8.10 -10.15 -37.42
N VAL A 433 -9.17 -9.75 -36.73
CA VAL A 433 -9.10 -8.88 -35.54
C VAL A 433 -9.70 -9.62 -34.35
N ILE A 434 -8.89 -9.82 -33.31
CA ILE A 434 -9.30 -10.36 -32.02
C ILE A 434 -9.52 -9.18 -31.07
N THR A 435 -10.66 -9.14 -30.40
CA THR A 435 -10.98 -8.09 -29.42
C THR A 435 -11.40 -8.68 -28.09
N ASP A 436 -10.97 -8.04 -27.01
CA ASP A 436 -11.38 -8.40 -25.65
C ASP A 436 -11.27 -7.18 -24.72
N GLN A 437 -11.81 -7.27 -23.50
CA GLN A 437 -11.77 -6.18 -22.53
C GLN A 437 -11.78 -6.69 -21.08
N ILE A 438 -11.26 -5.85 -20.19
CA ILE A 438 -11.25 -6.10 -18.75
C ILE A 438 -11.40 -4.77 -18.00
N ALA A 439 -12.28 -4.71 -17.01
CA ALA A 439 -12.51 -3.47 -16.26
C ALA A 439 -11.56 -3.31 -15.06
N VAL A 440 -11.36 -4.39 -14.31
CA VAL A 440 -10.51 -4.45 -13.10
C VAL A 440 -9.74 -5.76 -13.10
N ALA A 441 -8.60 -5.80 -12.42
CA ALA A 441 -7.79 -7.02 -12.29
C ALA A 441 -8.59 -8.17 -11.64
N ASP A 442 -8.19 -9.40 -11.91
CA ASP A 442 -8.90 -10.57 -11.40
C ASP A 442 -8.96 -10.58 -9.87
N ALA A 443 -7.86 -10.20 -9.22
CA ALA A 443 -7.71 -10.14 -7.76
C ALA A 443 -8.47 -9.00 -7.07
N HIS A 444 -9.00 -8.02 -7.82
CA HIS A 444 -9.79 -6.92 -7.29
C HIS A 444 -11.08 -7.44 -6.60
N PRO A 445 -11.70 -6.74 -5.62
CA PRO A 445 -12.88 -7.24 -4.93
C PRO A 445 -14.10 -7.36 -5.86
N LEU A 446 -14.08 -6.60 -6.97
CA LEU A 446 -15.05 -6.68 -8.07
C LEU A 446 -14.52 -7.47 -9.29
N GLY A 447 -13.36 -8.11 -9.16
CA GLY A 447 -12.72 -8.89 -10.23
C GLY A 447 -13.33 -10.28 -10.42
N ALA A 448 -12.84 -11.01 -11.43
CA ALA A 448 -13.33 -12.36 -11.71
C ALA A 448 -12.91 -13.40 -10.66
N ARG A 449 -11.82 -13.13 -9.92
CA ARG A 449 -11.29 -13.99 -8.86
C ARG A 449 -10.75 -13.14 -7.71
N PRO A 450 -11.65 -12.50 -6.92
CA PRO A 450 -11.24 -11.72 -5.76
C PRO A 450 -10.33 -12.55 -4.85
N PHE A 451 -9.20 -11.98 -4.43
CA PHE A 451 -8.22 -12.71 -3.64
C PHE A 451 -8.81 -13.14 -2.30
N ALA A 452 -8.85 -14.45 -2.07
CA ALA A 452 -9.18 -15.06 -0.79
C ALA A 452 -7.91 -15.66 -0.14
N ARG A 453 -8.06 -16.24 1.06
CA ARG A 453 -6.95 -16.74 1.88
C ARG A 453 -5.94 -17.60 1.12
N GLU A 454 -6.41 -18.54 0.32
CA GLU A 454 -5.57 -19.46 -0.44
C GLU A 454 -4.61 -18.72 -1.39
N GLN A 455 -5.07 -17.63 -2.00
CA GLN A 455 -4.24 -16.83 -2.91
C GLN A 455 -3.18 -16.04 -2.15
N TYR A 456 -3.48 -15.48 -0.98
CA TYR A 456 -2.49 -14.84 -0.11
C TYR A 456 -1.43 -15.83 0.38
N ILE A 457 -1.84 -17.04 0.77
CA ILE A 457 -0.92 -18.11 1.17
C ILE A 457 -0.03 -18.52 0.00
N THR A 458 -0.60 -18.68 -1.19
CA THR A 458 0.15 -19.01 -2.40
C THR A 458 1.18 -17.93 -2.71
N LYS A 459 0.78 -16.65 -2.68
CA LYS A 459 1.67 -15.51 -2.86
C LYS A 459 2.80 -15.51 -1.84
N PHE A 460 2.50 -15.77 -0.56
CA PHE A 460 3.51 -15.86 0.50
C PHE A 460 4.52 -16.97 0.21
N ARG A 461 4.05 -18.18 -0.10
CA ARG A 461 4.95 -19.31 -0.42
C ARG A 461 5.85 -19.00 -1.61
N THR A 462 5.29 -18.44 -2.69
CA THR A 462 6.08 -18.05 -3.88
C THR A 462 7.13 -17.00 -3.54
N LEU A 463 6.79 -15.97 -2.76
CA LEU A 463 7.70 -14.87 -2.43
C LEU A 463 8.71 -15.22 -1.33
N ALA A 464 8.43 -16.24 -0.52
CA ALA A 464 9.33 -16.75 0.52
C ALA A 464 10.26 -17.88 0.04
N GLU A 465 10.03 -18.43 -1.16
CA GLU A 465 10.79 -19.54 -1.71
C GLU A 465 12.30 -19.22 -1.76
N GLY A 466 13.11 -20.10 -1.17
CA GLY A 466 14.56 -19.93 -1.09
C GLY A 466 15.05 -18.85 -0.10
N LEU A 467 14.14 -18.05 0.48
CA LEU A 467 14.46 -16.99 1.46
C LEU A 467 14.13 -17.40 2.90
N VAL A 468 13.15 -18.28 3.08
CA VAL A 468 12.65 -18.76 4.38
C VAL A 468 12.60 -20.28 4.37
N ALA A 469 12.90 -20.91 5.51
CA ALA A 469 12.85 -22.37 5.63
C ALA A 469 11.39 -22.87 5.53
N PRO A 470 11.11 -24.01 4.88
CA PRO A 470 9.75 -24.52 4.73
C PRO A 470 8.97 -24.67 6.05
N GLU A 471 9.64 -25.10 7.11
CA GLU A 471 9.07 -25.22 8.45
C GLU A 471 8.69 -23.87 9.06
N GLU A 472 9.44 -22.81 8.75
CA GLU A 472 9.20 -21.45 9.22
C GLU A 472 8.05 -20.80 8.47
N ILE A 473 7.92 -21.09 7.16
CA ILE A 473 6.75 -20.71 6.34
C ILE A 473 5.47 -21.25 6.98
N GLU A 474 5.42 -22.56 7.26
CA GLU A 474 4.23 -23.18 7.83
C GLU A 474 3.98 -22.70 9.28
N ARG A 475 5.03 -22.51 10.10
CA ARG A 475 4.89 -21.93 11.46
C ARG A 475 4.25 -20.55 11.42
N PHE A 476 4.72 -19.66 10.55
CA PHE A 476 4.14 -18.32 10.38
C PHE A 476 2.68 -18.40 9.93
N LEU A 477 2.39 -19.23 8.92
CA LEU A 477 1.03 -19.40 8.40
C LEU A 477 0.06 -19.95 9.45
N ASP A 478 0.48 -20.93 10.25
CA ASP A 478 -0.32 -21.47 11.35
C ASP A 478 -0.59 -20.41 12.43
N THR A 479 0.42 -19.61 12.76
CA THR A 479 0.32 -18.53 13.75
C THR A 479 -0.65 -17.44 13.29
N VAL A 480 -0.43 -16.90 12.08
CA VAL A 480 -1.20 -15.76 11.57
C VAL A 480 -2.66 -16.15 11.33
N GLN A 481 -2.94 -17.40 10.91
CA GLN A 481 -4.30 -17.92 10.78
C GLN A 481 -5.07 -17.94 12.10
N ARG A 482 -4.40 -18.05 13.23
CA ARG A 482 -4.99 -18.02 14.57
C ARG A 482 -4.87 -16.65 15.24
N LEU A 483 -4.64 -15.58 14.47
CA LEU A 483 -4.48 -14.23 14.97
C LEU A 483 -5.51 -13.82 16.05
N PRO A 484 -6.83 -14.05 15.90
CA PRO A 484 -7.82 -13.66 16.92
C PRO A 484 -7.61 -14.35 18.27
N GLU A 485 -6.91 -15.48 18.29
CA GLU A 485 -6.71 -16.29 19.49
C GLU A 485 -5.42 -15.94 20.23
N LEU A 486 -4.49 -15.22 19.57
CA LEU A 486 -3.19 -14.87 20.12
C LEU A 486 -3.32 -14.02 21.38
N LYS A 487 -2.67 -14.46 22.45
CA LYS A 487 -2.65 -13.82 23.76
C LYS A 487 -1.55 -12.79 23.87
N ALA A 488 -1.62 -12.01 24.95
CA ALA A 488 -0.60 -11.03 25.31
C ALA A 488 0.80 -11.67 25.29
N GLY A 489 1.73 -11.06 24.55
CA GLY A 489 3.10 -11.56 24.38
C GLY A 489 3.30 -12.59 23.26
N GLU A 490 2.23 -13.03 22.58
CA GLU A 490 2.34 -14.00 21.49
C GLU A 490 2.56 -13.36 20.11
N LEU A 491 2.34 -12.04 19.98
CA LEU A 491 2.48 -11.32 18.69
C LEU A 491 3.91 -11.31 18.12
N GLY A 492 4.92 -11.66 18.91
CA GLY A 492 6.29 -11.89 18.42
C GLY A 492 6.35 -13.04 17.40
N GLN A 493 5.42 -14.01 17.49
CA GLN A 493 5.33 -15.13 16.55
C GLN A 493 4.89 -14.71 15.14
N LEU A 494 4.40 -13.48 14.96
CA LEU A 494 4.11 -12.91 13.63
C LEU A 494 5.38 -12.43 12.91
N ASN A 495 6.54 -12.44 13.58
CA ASN A 495 7.82 -12.27 12.90
C ASN A 495 8.16 -13.52 12.08
N ILE A 496 9.02 -13.36 11.07
CA ILE A 496 9.52 -14.45 10.23
C ILE A 496 11.05 -14.41 10.24
N ALA A 497 11.69 -15.54 10.47
CA ALA A 497 13.15 -15.67 10.37
C ALA A 497 13.58 -15.99 8.93
N ALA A 498 14.59 -15.28 8.42
CA ALA A 498 15.18 -15.60 7.13
C ALA A 498 16.11 -16.83 7.23
N ALA A 499 16.15 -17.63 6.16
CA ALA A 499 17.10 -18.74 5.99
C ALA A 499 18.36 -18.35 5.17
N VAL A 500 18.45 -17.08 4.76
CA VAL A 500 19.55 -16.53 3.96
C VAL A 500 20.42 -15.57 4.78
N GLU A 501 21.66 -15.35 4.34
CA GLU A 501 22.52 -14.33 4.93
C GLU A 501 21.95 -12.93 4.65
N LEU A 502 21.71 -12.17 5.71
CA LEU A 502 21.24 -10.79 5.61
C LEU A 502 22.41 -9.85 5.32
N GLU A 503 22.28 -9.08 4.23
CA GLU A 503 23.27 -8.07 3.87
C GLU A 503 23.40 -6.98 4.94
N LYS A 504 24.61 -6.42 5.04
CA LYS A 504 24.98 -5.39 6.01
C LYS A 504 25.15 -4.06 5.31
N SER A 505 24.62 -2.99 5.88
CA SER A 505 24.82 -1.64 5.34
C SER A 505 26.19 -1.08 5.75
N PRO A 506 26.69 -0.05 5.03
CA PRO A 506 27.72 0.84 5.56
C PRO A 506 27.31 1.43 6.93
N LYS A 507 28.30 1.75 7.77
CA LYS A 507 28.04 2.38 9.08
C LYS A 507 27.47 3.79 8.91
N GLY A 508 26.43 4.09 9.69
CA GLY A 508 25.89 5.44 9.87
C GLY A 508 26.60 6.21 10.97
N ILE A 509 25.91 7.22 11.52
CA ILE A 509 26.43 8.06 12.62
C ILE A 509 26.23 7.45 14.02
N PHE A 510 25.57 6.29 14.12
CA PHE A 510 25.29 5.56 15.36
C PHE A 510 26.04 4.23 15.42
#